data_AF-A0A4D9DID8-F1
#
_entry.id   AF-A0A4D9DID8-F1
#
_cell.length_a   1.000
_cell.length_b   1.000
_cell.length_c   1.000
_cell.angle_alpha   90.00
_cell.angle_beta   90.00
_cell.angle_gamma   90.00
#
_symmetry.space_group_name_H-M   'P 1'
#
loop_
_entity.id
_entity.type
_entity.pdbx_description
1 polymer ?
#
loop_
_entity_poly.entity_id
_entity_poly.type
_entity_poly.pdbx_seq_one_letter_code
_entity_poly.pdbx_strand_id
1 'polypeptide(L)'
;MFHLRTCAAKLRPLTASQTVKTISQHKPAAPRTFQQIRSYSAPVAAEPFLSGTSSNYVEEMYYAWLENPKSVHKSWDIFFRNANAGAAPGTAYQSPPPLSTSLSALTQAQSLVQAQPNVDKLVDDHLAVQSLIRAYQIRGHHVAQLDPLGILDADLDSCVPADIITSSDKLGFYGLDESDLDKVFHLPTTTFIGGNESALPLREIIRRLEMAYCQHVGVEFMFINDLEQCQWIRRKFETPGIMQFTTDEKRTLLARLVRSTRFEEFLHRKWSSEKRFGLEGCEVLIPALKTIIDKSSENGVDYVIMGMPHRGRLNVLANVIRKELEQIFCQFDSKLEAADEGSGDVKYHLGMYHRRINRVTERNITLSLVANPSHLEAADPVVMGKTKAEQFYCGDTKGKKVKGTEYL
;
A
#
# COMPACT_ATOMS: atom_id res chain seq x y z
N MET A 1 -11.93 -18.94 52.02
CA MET A 1 -10.72 -19.57 52.62
C MET A 1 -9.52 -18.68 52.34
N PHE A 2 -8.40 -18.87 53.03
CA PHE A 2 -7.10 -18.26 52.73
C PHE A 2 -6.57 -18.74 51.34
N HIS A 3 -5.54 -18.19 50.67
CA HIS A 3 -4.41 -17.35 51.12
C HIS A 3 -3.91 -16.41 49.98
N LEU A 4 -3.16 -15.37 50.35
CA LEU A 4 -2.29 -14.59 49.45
C LEU A 4 -1.11 -15.43 48.91
N ARG A 5 -0.58 -15.08 47.72
CA ARG A 5 0.88 -15.04 47.49
C ARG A 5 1.28 -14.14 46.32
N THR A 6 2.23 -13.25 46.60
CA THR A 6 2.86 -12.31 45.67
C THR A 6 4.19 -12.89 45.17
N CYS A 7 4.68 -12.46 44.00
CA CYS A 7 5.99 -11.80 43.87
C CYS A 7 6.29 -11.40 42.42
N ALA A 8 6.94 -10.24 42.24
CA ALA A 8 7.52 -9.80 40.97
C ALA A 8 9.06 -9.87 41.05
N ALA A 9 9.73 -9.95 39.90
CA ALA A 9 11.20 -9.97 39.82
C ALA A 9 11.73 -8.76 39.04
N LYS A 10 12.79 -8.13 39.53
CA LYS A 10 13.53 -7.04 38.85
C LYS A 10 15.03 -7.35 38.80
N LEU A 11 15.60 -7.01 37.63
CA LEU A 11 16.96 -6.62 37.25
C LEU A 11 18.15 -6.73 38.24
N ARG A 12 19.29 -7.08 37.62
CA ARG A 12 20.71 -7.03 38.06
C ARG A 12 21.12 -5.76 38.84
N PRO A 13 22.24 -5.80 39.59
CA PRO A 13 23.50 -5.27 39.03
C PRO A 13 24.77 -6.11 39.33
N LEU A 14 25.95 -5.59 38.96
CA LEU A 14 27.28 -6.24 38.99
C LEU A 14 28.02 -6.14 40.33
N THR A 15 29.02 -7.00 40.56
CA THR A 15 30.35 -6.62 41.15
C THR A 15 31.36 -7.77 41.12
N ALA A 16 32.64 -7.46 40.86
CA ALA A 16 33.84 -8.26 41.20
C ALA A 16 35.08 -7.34 41.18
N SER A 17 36.10 -7.60 42.00
CA SER A 17 37.18 -6.63 42.31
C SER A 17 38.59 -7.09 41.88
N GLN A 18 39.61 -6.26 42.15
CA GLN A 18 40.97 -6.28 41.56
C GLN A 18 42.07 -6.91 42.44
N THR A 19 43.22 -7.25 41.81
CA THR A 19 44.59 -7.41 42.38
C THR A 19 44.81 -8.60 43.36
N VAL A 20 46.04 -9.09 43.68
CA VAL A 20 47.43 -8.56 43.69
C VAL A 20 48.46 -9.62 43.16
N LYS A 21 49.73 -9.24 42.90
CA LYS A 21 50.88 -10.13 42.56
C LYS A 21 52.02 -10.06 43.61
N THR A 22 52.71 -11.19 43.87
CA THR A 22 54.12 -11.29 44.36
C THR A 22 54.64 -12.72 44.06
N ILE A 23 55.64 -12.93 43.18
CA ILE A 23 57.12 -12.85 43.35
C ILE A 23 57.75 -14.01 44.16
N SER A 24 58.58 -14.82 43.47
CA SER A 24 59.84 -15.40 43.98
C SER A 24 60.72 -15.90 42.80
N GLN A 25 62.04 -15.99 43.00
CA GLN A 25 63.03 -16.57 42.06
C GLN A 25 64.08 -17.36 42.85
N HIS A 26 64.66 -18.43 42.28
CA HIS A 26 66.02 -18.89 42.62
C HIS A 26 66.68 -19.73 41.50
N LYS A 27 68.01 -19.78 41.51
CA LYS A 27 68.96 -20.52 40.61
C LYS A 27 69.94 -21.33 41.49
N PRO A 28 70.82 -22.25 41.00
CA PRO A 28 71.69 -22.23 39.80
C PRO A 28 71.29 -23.34 38.78
N ALA A 29 72.11 -24.14 38.04
CA ALA A 29 73.55 -24.36 37.88
C ALA A 29 73.91 -24.96 36.48
N ALA A 30 75.17 -25.35 36.24
CA ALA A 30 75.65 -26.05 35.01
C ALA A 30 76.92 -26.89 35.30
N PRO A 31 77.27 -27.93 34.49
CA PRO A 31 78.39 -27.74 33.54
C PRO A 31 78.41 -28.56 32.21
N ARG A 32 79.03 -27.96 31.18
CA ARG A 32 79.87 -28.48 30.07
C ARG A 32 79.84 -29.99 29.66
N THR A 33 79.68 -30.27 28.35
CA THR A 33 80.66 -31.03 27.52
C THR A 33 80.39 -30.92 25.99
N PHE A 34 81.26 -31.51 25.15
CA PHE A 34 81.38 -31.31 23.69
C PHE A 34 80.47 -32.20 22.81
N GLN A 35 80.30 -31.81 21.54
CA GLN A 35 79.74 -32.63 20.44
C GLN A 35 80.84 -33.27 19.58
N GLN A 36 80.61 -34.50 19.11
CA GLN A 36 80.88 -34.96 17.72
C GLN A 36 80.12 -36.29 17.50
N ILE A 37 78.94 -36.27 16.88
CA ILE A 37 78.73 -36.43 15.42
C ILE A 37 79.25 -37.77 14.87
N ARG A 38 78.31 -38.72 14.68
CA ARG A 38 78.19 -39.50 13.44
C ARG A 38 76.81 -40.17 13.35
N SER A 39 75.94 -39.59 12.53
CA SER A 39 74.65 -40.18 12.15
C SER A 39 74.29 -39.71 10.75
N TYR A 40 73.97 -40.64 9.85
CA TYR A 40 73.45 -40.32 8.51
C TYR A 40 71.99 -39.88 8.64
N SER A 41 71.77 -38.60 8.93
CA SER A 41 70.43 -37.99 8.93
C SER A 41 70.27 -37.07 7.73
N ALA A 42 69.64 -37.58 6.66
CA ALA A 42 68.86 -36.69 5.81
C ALA A 42 67.79 -36.02 6.69
N PRO A 43 67.47 -34.73 6.50
CA PRO A 43 66.54 -34.01 7.36
C PRO A 43 65.08 -34.40 7.08
N VAL A 44 64.67 -35.58 7.58
CA VAL A 44 63.27 -36.06 7.58
C VAL A 44 62.45 -35.31 8.64
N ALA A 45 62.42 -33.98 8.51
CA ALA A 45 61.84 -33.04 9.46
C ALA A 45 60.85 -32.05 8.81
N ALA A 46 60.84 -31.96 7.47
CA ALA A 46 60.02 -30.99 6.76
C ALA A 46 58.57 -31.47 6.49
N GLU A 47 58.33 -32.78 6.47
CA GLU A 47 57.01 -33.38 6.25
C GLU A 47 56.72 -34.44 7.34
N PRO A 48 56.38 -34.01 8.58
CA PRO A 48 56.21 -34.92 9.72
C PRO A 48 55.03 -35.90 9.61
N PHE A 49 54.19 -35.76 8.59
CA PHE A 49 53.13 -36.72 8.24
C PHE A 49 53.64 -37.89 7.39
N LEU A 50 54.85 -37.81 6.81
CA LEU A 50 55.54 -38.92 6.13
C LEU A 50 56.37 -39.77 7.13
N SER A 51 55.74 -40.16 8.24
CA SER A 51 56.32 -41.13 9.18
C SER A 51 56.18 -42.54 8.64
N GLY A 52 57.10 -43.44 9.00
CA GLY A 52 56.95 -44.88 8.71
C GLY A 52 55.67 -45.50 9.29
N THR A 53 55.09 -44.87 10.34
CA THR A 53 53.80 -45.27 10.92
C THR A 53 52.57 -44.83 10.12
N SER A 54 52.71 -43.94 9.15
CA SER A 54 51.62 -43.43 8.30
C SER A 54 51.78 -43.80 6.81
N SER A 55 52.84 -44.51 6.45
CA SER A 55 53.18 -44.87 5.06
C SER A 55 52.00 -45.46 4.28
N ASN A 56 51.35 -46.50 4.81
CA ASN A 56 50.24 -47.19 4.14
C ASN A 56 49.07 -46.24 3.79
N TYR A 57 48.77 -45.26 4.66
CA TYR A 57 47.69 -44.30 4.42
C TYR A 57 48.06 -43.29 3.32
N VAL A 58 49.32 -42.86 3.26
CA VAL A 58 49.80 -41.98 2.17
C VAL A 58 49.81 -42.74 0.84
N GLU A 59 50.16 -44.02 0.85
CA GLU A 59 50.15 -44.90 -0.31
C GLU A 59 48.72 -45.15 -0.84
N GLU A 60 47.76 -45.45 0.05
CA GLU A 60 46.33 -45.57 -0.27
C GLU A 60 45.76 -44.26 -0.85
N MET A 61 46.09 -43.11 -0.24
CA MET A 61 45.70 -41.80 -0.78
C MET A 61 46.36 -41.50 -2.14
N TYR A 62 47.59 -41.97 -2.39
CA TYR A 62 48.25 -41.79 -3.69
C TYR A 62 47.59 -42.65 -4.77
N TYR A 63 47.27 -43.91 -4.50
CA TYR A 63 46.51 -44.75 -5.44
C TYR A 63 45.12 -44.18 -5.73
N ALA A 64 44.38 -43.75 -4.71
CA ALA A 64 43.08 -43.10 -4.90
C ALA A 64 43.16 -41.80 -5.73
N TRP A 65 44.24 -41.02 -5.57
CA TRP A 65 44.48 -39.81 -6.36
C TRP A 65 44.89 -40.12 -7.81
N LEU A 66 45.65 -41.20 -8.07
CA LEU A 66 45.98 -41.67 -9.42
C LEU A 66 44.74 -42.13 -10.21
N GLU A 67 43.78 -42.79 -9.55
CA GLU A 67 42.50 -43.13 -10.18
C GLU A 67 41.64 -41.89 -10.45
N ASN A 68 41.56 -40.95 -9.50
CA ASN A 68 40.81 -39.72 -9.64
C ASN A 68 41.34 -38.62 -8.70
N PRO A 69 41.94 -37.53 -9.21
CA PRO A 69 42.46 -36.44 -8.37
C PRO A 69 41.43 -35.72 -7.48
N LYS A 70 40.12 -35.97 -7.67
CA LYS A 70 39.03 -35.43 -6.83
C LYS A 70 38.55 -36.39 -5.74
N SER A 71 39.08 -37.62 -5.65
CA SER A 71 38.72 -38.59 -4.60
C SER A 71 39.27 -38.17 -3.22
N VAL A 72 40.49 -37.62 -3.22
CA VAL A 72 41.20 -37.19 -2.01
C VAL A 72 40.91 -35.73 -1.66
N HIS A 73 41.14 -35.36 -0.40
CA HIS A 73 41.03 -33.98 0.05
C HIS A 73 42.01 -33.06 -0.71
N LYS A 74 41.62 -31.80 -0.94
CA LYS A 74 42.36 -30.85 -1.79
C LYS A 74 43.82 -30.59 -1.35
N SER A 75 44.15 -30.80 -0.08
CA SER A 75 45.54 -30.77 0.41
C SER A 75 46.40 -31.89 -0.18
N TRP A 76 45.86 -33.10 -0.32
CA TRP A 76 46.53 -34.25 -0.94
C TRP A 76 46.66 -34.06 -2.44
N ASP A 77 45.63 -33.53 -3.11
CA ASP A 77 45.70 -33.20 -4.54
C ASP A 77 46.80 -32.18 -4.87
N ILE A 78 46.94 -31.13 -4.06
CA ILE A 78 48.06 -30.16 -4.19
C ILE A 78 49.40 -30.84 -3.89
N PHE A 79 49.48 -31.63 -2.81
CA PHE A 79 50.70 -32.32 -2.40
C PHE A 79 51.23 -33.27 -3.48
N PHE A 80 50.39 -34.19 -3.99
CA PHE A 80 50.80 -35.18 -4.99
C PHE A 80 51.13 -34.54 -6.35
N ARG A 81 50.44 -33.45 -6.75
CA ARG A 81 50.85 -32.66 -7.93
C ARG A 81 52.26 -32.08 -7.77
N ASN A 82 52.54 -31.47 -6.62
CA ASN A 82 53.85 -30.85 -6.38
C ASN A 82 54.95 -31.91 -6.29
N ALA A 83 54.70 -33.05 -5.63
CA ALA A 83 55.61 -34.18 -5.59
C ALA A 83 55.90 -34.75 -6.99
N ASN A 84 54.88 -35.00 -7.81
CA ASN A 84 55.05 -35.48 -9.19
C ASN A 84 55.68 -34.43 -10.12
N ALA A 85 55.59 -33.14 -9.79
CA ALA A 85 56.32 -32.06 -10.46
C ALA A 85 57.80 -31.95 -10.04
N GLY A 86 58.28 -32.82 -9.15
CA GLY A 86 59.68 -32.84 -8.69
C GLY A 86 60.00 -31.85 -7.57
N ALA A 87 59.00 -31.40 -6.80
CA ALA A 87 59.24 -30.56 -5.63
C ALA A 87 60.13 -31.26 -4.59
N ALA A 88 61.05 -30.51 -3.97
CA ALA A 88 61.92 -31.06 -2.92
C ALA A 88 61.12 -31.41 -1.65
N PRO A 89 61.50 -32.45 -0.89
CA PRO A 89 60.82 -32.81 0.36
C PRO A 89 60.72 -31.62 1.31
N GLY A 90 59.50 -31.29 1.77
CA GLY A 90 59.22 -30.08 2.55
C GLY A 90 58.63 -28.92 1.76
N THR A 91 58.59 -29.01 0.43
CA THR A 91 58.03 -27.96 -0.45
C THR A 91 56.78 -28.42 -1.21
N ALA A 92 56.45 -29.72 -1.18
CA ALA A 92 55.27 -30.24 -1.83
C ALA A 92 53.97 -29.88 -1.07
N TYR A 93 54.01 -29.87 0.27
CA TYR A 93 52.92 -29.36 1.10
C TYR A 93 53.11 -27.87 1.41
N GLN A 94 52.09 -27.06 1.10
CA GLN A 94 51.99 -25.68 1.57
C GLN A 94 50.78 -25.56 2.51
N SER A 95 51.03 -25.15 3.76
CA SER A 95 49.95 -24.81 4.69
C SER A 95 49.19 -23.57 4.19
N PRO A 96 47.85 -23.51 4.31
CA PRO A 96 47.10 -22.27 4.11
C PRO A 96 47.69 -21.15 4.97
N PRO A 97 47.72 -19.89 4.48
CA PRO A 97 48.29 -18.77 5.24
C PRO A 97 47.55 -18.62 6.58
N PRO A 98 48.27 -18.47 7.71
CA PRO A 98 47.65 -18.40 9.03
C PRO A 98 46.77 -17.15 9.14
N LEU A 99 45.59 -17.31 9.73
CA LEU A 99 44.53 -16.29 9.78
C LEU A 99 44.79 -15.23 10.89
N SER A 100 46.05 -14.79 10.99
CA SER A 100 46.56 -13.93 12.07
C SER A 100 47.45 -12.79 11.55
N THR A 101 46.90 -11.58 11.59
CA THR A 101 47.65 -10.32 11.77
C THR A 101 48.55 -9.85 10.61
N SER A 102 47.97 -9.72 9.41
CA SER A 102 48.47 -8.77 8.38
C SER A 102 47.67 -7.45 8.41
N LEU A 103 47.87 -6.65 9.46
CA LEU A 103 47.18 -5.36 9.65
C LEU A 103 47.35 -4.38 8.46
N SER A 104 48.43 -4.51 7.69
CA SER A 104 48.69 -3.75 6.45
C SER A 104 47.77 -4.10 5.28
N ALA A 105 47.10 -5.26 5.29
CA ALA A 105 46.07 -5.61 4.32
C ALA A 105 44.68 -5.12 4.76
N LEU A 106 44.46 -5.00 6.07
CA LEU A 106 43.21 -4.48 6.63
C LEU A 106 43.00 -3.00 6.29
N THR A 107 44.04 -2.19 6.13
CA THR A 107 43.87 -0.79 5.69
C THR A 107 43.36 -0.68 4.24
N GLN A 108 43.77 -1.57 3.34
CA GLN A 108 43.21 -1.64 1.98
C GLN A 108 41.80 -2.26 1.96
N ALA A 109 41.53 -3.27 2.79
CA ALA A 109 40.18 -3.83 2.94
C ALA A 109 39.19 -2.83 3.58
N GLN A 110 39.62 -2.06 4.58
CA GLN A 110 38.82 -1.01 5.21
C GLN A 110 38.54 0.14 4.26
N SER A 111 39.48 0.53 3.40
CA SER A 111 39.19 1.49 2.33
C SER A 111 38.16 1.00 1.29
N LEU A 112 37.98 -0.32 1.14
CA LEU A 112 36.93 -0.90 0.29
C LEU A 112 35.59 -1.04 1.01
N VAL A 113 35.57 -1.26 2.33
CA VAL A 113 34.35 -1.28 3.14
C VAL A 113 33.82 0.14 3.41
N GLN A 114 34.70 1.14 3.54
CA GLN A 114 34.33 2.56 3.63
C GLN A 114 33.99 3.19 2.26
N ALA A 115 33.98 2.41 1.17
CA ALA A 115 33.66 2.88 -0.17
C ALA A 115 32.19 2.71 -0.60
N GLN A 116 31.26 2.49 0.35
CA GLN A 116 29.81 2.42 0.07
C GLN A 116 28.88 3.44 0.77
N PRO A 117 29.30 4.68 1.14
CA PRO A 117 28.37 5.68 1.68
C PRO A 117 27.26 6.07 0.68
N ASN A 118 27.47 5.80 -0.61
CA ASN A 118 26.49 6.01 -1.68
C ASN A 118 25.46 4.85 -1.80
N VAL A 119 25.71 3.69 -1.18
CA VAL A 119 24.74 2.58 -1.13
C VAL A 119 23.82 2.74 0.08
N ASP A 120 24.37 3.11 1.24
CA ASP A 120 23.57 3.42 2.43
C ASP A 120 22.62 4.59 2.15
N LYS A 121 23.11 5.73 1.60
CA LYS A 121 22.21 6.82 1.17
C LYS A 121 21.18 6.36 0.14
N LEU A 122 21.52 5.49 -0.82
CA LEU A 122 20.53 5.00 -1.80
C LEU A 122 19.43 4.15 -1.13
N VAL A 123 19.76 3.35 -0.12
CA VAL A 123 18.76 2.61 0.66
C VAL A 123 17.88 3.56 1.47
N ASP A 124 18.47 4.57 2.11
CA ASP A 124 17.71 5.60 2.84
C ASP A 124 16.81 6.43 1.91
N ASP A 125 17.30 6.88 0.74
CA ASP A 125 16.51 7.57 -0.28
C ASP A 125 15.31 6.70 -0.73
N HIS A 126 15.50 5.38 -0.93
CA HIS A 126 14.43 4.45 -1.28
C HIS A 126 13.39 4.27 -0.15
N LEU A 127 13.83 4.19 1.12
CA LEU A 127 12.95 4.10 2.29
C LEU A 127 12.18 5.40 2.52
N ALA A 128 12.78 6.55 2.23
CA ALA A 128 12.16 7.85 2.21
C ALA A 128 11.04 7.92 1.15
N VAL A 129 11.31 7.48 -0.09
CA VAL A 129 10.30 7.41 -1.16
C VAL A 129 9.15 6.44 -0.84
N GLN A 130 9.43 5.28 -0.21
CA GLN A 130 8.38 4.39 0.28
C GLN A 130 7.53 5.05 1.37
N SER A 131 8.15 5.82 2.27
CA SER A 131 7.47 6.55 3.34
C SER A 131 6.62 7.72 2.79
N LEU A 132 7.07 8.36 1.72
CA LEU A 132 6.35 9.40 0.98
C LEU A 132 5.11 8.84 0.28
N ILE A 133 5.23 7.73 -0.46
CA ILE A 133 4.09 7.02 -1.06
C ILE A 133 3.05 6.68 0.01
N ARG A 134 3.49 6.18 1.17
CA ARG A 134 2.61 5.87 2.30
C ARG A 134 1.97 7.11 2.94
N ALA A 135 2.63 8.27 2.93
CA ALA A 135 2.06 9.52 3.40
C ALA A 135 0.86 9.95 2.53
N TYR A 136 1.03 10.05 1.21
CA TYR A 136 -0.06 10.37 0.28
C TYR A 136 -1.24 9.38 0.40
N GLN A 137 -0.97 8.06 0.51
CA GLN A 137 -2.01 7.05 0.69
C GLN A 137 -2.84 7.23 1.99
N ILE A 138 -2.26 7.82 3.05
CA ILE A 138 -2.95 8.03 4.33
C ILE A 138 -3.57 9.43 4.42
N ARG A 139 -2.83 10.47 4.03
CA ARG A 139 -3.13 11.90 4.32
C ARG A 139 -3.32 12.80 3.09
N GLY A 140 -3.16 12.28 1.86
CA GLY A 140 -3.33 13.09 0.65
C GLY A 140 -4.71 13.74 0.53
N HIS A 141 -5.74 13.12 1.11
CA HIS A 141 -7.10 13.67 1.16
C HIS A 141 -7.20 15.03 1.88
N HIS A 142 -6.33 15.34 2.86
CA HIS A 142 -6.27 16.68 3.49
C HIS A 142 -5.79 17.79 2.54
N VAL A 143 -5.23 17.43 1.38
CA VAL A 143 -4.70 18.34 0.35
C VAL A 143 -5.54 18.27 -0.93
N ALA A 144 -6.62 17.50 -0.92
CA ALA A 144 -7.53 17.38 -2.06
C ALA A 144 -8.34 18.66 -2.29
N GLN A 145 -8.49 19.05 -3.56
CA GLN A 145 -9.25 20.23 -3.96
C GLN A 145 -10.76 19.95 -4.00
N LEU A 146 -11.34 19.77 -2.80
CA LEU A 146 -12.73 19.35 -2.61
C LEU A 146 -13.76 20.49 -2.70
N ASP A 147 -13.37 21.72 -2.33
CA ASP A 147 -14.29 22.85 -2.28
C ASP A 147 -14.47 23.51 -3.67
N PRO A 148 -15.68 23.51 -4.26
CA PRO A 148 -15.94 24.22 -5.51
C PRO A 148 -16.01 25.75 -5.35
N LEU A 149 -16.04 26.29 -4.12
CA LEU A 149 -16.12 27.73 -3.85
C LEU A 149 -14.76 28.36 -3.50
N GLY A 150 -13.81 27.58 -2.97
CA GLY A 150 -12.51 28.09 -2.48
C GLY A 150 -12.63 28.97 -1.23
N ILE A 151 -13.60 28.66 -0.36
CA ILE A 151 -13.91 29.39 0.89
C ILE A 151 -13.55 28.52 2.13
N LEU A 152 -13.46 27.20 1.98
CA LEU A 152 -13.06 26.29 3.05
C LEU A 152 -11.56 26.35 3.37
N ASP A 153 -11.17 27.34 4.17
CA ASP A 153 -10.13 27.16 5.21
C ASP A 153 -10.69 26.17 6.25
N ALA A 154 -10.73 24.88 5.88
CA ALA A 154 -11.64 23.88 6.47
C ALA A 154 -11.53 23.72 8.00
N ASP A 155 -10.33 23.91 8.56
CA ASP A 155 -10.03 23.69 9.98
C ASP A 155 -9.71 24.98 10.76
N LEU A 156 -9.64 26.15 10.09
CA LEU A 156 -8.96 27.40 10.56
C LEU A 156 -7.45 27.25 10.90
N ASP A 157 -6.99 26.06 11.28
CA ASP A 157 -5.58 25.69 11.25
C ASP A 157 -5.13 25.49 9.79
N SER A 158 -4.27 26.37 9.27
CA SER A 158 -3.61 26.21 7.96
C SER A 158 -2.56 25.07 7.93
N CYS A 159 -2.73 24.05 8.76
CA CYS A 159 -1.73 23.04 9.09
C CYS A 159 -1.74 21.88 8.07
N VAL A 160 -1.42 22.20 6.82
CA VAL A 160 -1.17 21.19 5.76
C VAL A 160 -0.09 20.22 6.25
N PRO A 161 -0.38 18.91 6.41
CA PRO A 161 0.53 17.95 7.04
C PRO A 161 1.97 18.05 6.51
N ALA A 162 2.93 18.12 7.44
CA ALA A 162 4.34 18.39 7.12
C ALA A 162 4.96 17.33 6.20
N ASP A 163 4.40 16.13 6.20
CA ASP A 163 4.80 14.97 5.40
C ASP A 163 4.14 14.88 4.01
N ILE A 164 3.14 15.71 3.70
CA ILE A 164 2.64 15.83 2.32
C ILE A 164 3.40 16.96 1.64
N ILE A 165 4.11 16.65 0.55
CA ILE A 165 4.82 17.65 -0.25
C ILE A 165 3.79 18.58 -0.89
N THR A 166 3.89 19.87 -0.53
CA THR A 166 3.10 20.97 -1.09
C THR A 166 3.98 22.17 -1.47
N SER A 167 5.29 22.06 -1.23
CA SER A 167 6.37 22.98 -1.63
C SER A 167 7.67 22.18 -1.64
N SER A 168 8.71 22.64 -2.37
CA SER A 168 9.99 21.91 -2.40
C SER A 168 10.71 21.88 -1.05
N ASP A 169 10.51 22.88 -0.19
CA ASP A 169 11.02 22.90 1.19
C ASP A 169 10.63 21.66 2.01
N LYS A 170 9.45 21.07 1.74
CA LYS A 170 8.98 19.86 2.42
C LYS A 170 9.68 18.58 1.96
N LEU A 171 10.38 18.58 0.82
CA LEU A 171 11.14 17.42 0.35
C LEU A 171 12.26 17.05 1.36
N GLY A 172 12.85 18.06 2.00
CA GLY A 172 13.85 17.90 3.05
C GLY A 172 13.35 17.21 4.34
N PHE A 173 12.03 17.14 4.59
CA PHE A 173 11.47 16.32 5.69
C PHE A 173 11.80 14.83 5.51
N TYR A 174 11.98 14.40 4.26
CA TYR A 174 12.34 13.03 3.88
C TYR A 174 13.86 12.83 3.67
N GLY A 175 14.68 13.87 3.87
CA GLY A 175 16.12 13.82 3.54
C GLY A 175 16.43 13.81 2.04
N LEU A 176 15.44 14.14 1.21
CA LEU A 176 15.54 14.19 -0.25
C LEU A 176 15.74 15.64 -0.72
N ASP A 177 16.60 15.84 -1.71
CA ASP A 177 16.94 17.15 -2.28
C ASP A 177 16.29 17.36 -3.66
N GLU A 178 16.23 18.60 -4.18
CA GLU A 178 15.72 18.85 -5.55
C GLU A 178 16.54 18.12 -6.64
N SER A 179 17.81 17.80 -6.38
CA SER A 179 18.65 16.96 -7.23
C SER A 179 18.14 15.52 -7.36
N ASP A 180 17.31 15.07 -6.42
CA ASP A 180 16.82 13.70 -6.33
C ASP A 180 15.51 13.51 -7.12
N LEU A 181 14.87 14.60 -7.57
CA LEU A 181 13.64 14.57 -8.36
C LEU A 181 13.80 13.76 -9.67
N ASP A 182 14.97 13.80 -10.28
CA ASP A 182 15.27 13.08 -11.53
C ASP A 182 16.01 11.75 -11.31
N LYS A 183 16.28 11.35 -10.06
CA LYS A 183 16.70 9.97 -9.73
C LYS A 183 15.53 9.00 -9.96
N VAL A 184 15.84 7.82 -10.48
CA VAL A 184 14.86 6.74 -10.72
C VAL A 184 14.82 5.79 -9.53
N PHE A 185 13.63 5.62 -8.95
CA PHE A 185 13.35 4.78 -7.79
C PHE A 185 12.50 3.56 -8.17
N HIS A 186 12.80 2.41 -7.57
CA HIS A 186 11.98 1.21 -7.71
C HIS A 186 10.72 1.30 -6.85
N LEU A 187 9.56 0.97 -7.42
CA LEU A 187 8.29 1.11 -6.72
C LEU A 187 8.05 -0.06 -5.76
N PRO A 188 7.55 0.19 -4.53
CA PRO A 188 7.16 -0.89 -3.63
C PRO A 188 5.90 -1.58 -4.14
N THR A 189 5.76 -2.89 -3.89
CA THR A 189 4.58 -3.70 -4.26
C THR A 189 3.26 -3.26 -3.59
N THR A 190 3.31 -2.24 -2.74
CA THR A 190 2.19 -1.63 -2.03
C THR A 190 1.52 -0.48 -2.79
N THR A 191 1.99 -0.11 -3.99
CA THR A 191 1.38 0.91 -4.85
C THR A 191 1.23 0.43 -6.30
N PHE A 192 0.25 0.97 -7.02
CA PHE A 192 0.01 0.73 -8.44
C PHE A 192 0.28 1.94 -9.34
N ILE A 193 0.89 3.02 -8.82
CA ILE A 193 1.19 4.25 -9.61
C ILE A 193 2.07 3.98 -10.85
N GLY A 194 2.87 2.93 -10.85
CA GLY A 194 3.66 2.52 -12.01
C GLY A 194 2.82 1.94 -13.17
N GLY A 195 1.64 1.40 -12.89
CA GLY A 195 0.87 0.61 -13.86
C GLY A 195 1.66 -0.64 -14.28
N ASN A 196 2.37 -0.55 -15.41
CA ASN A 196 3.27 -1.59 -15.93
C ASN A 196 4.75 -1.30 -15.64
N GLU A 197 5.08 -0.08 -15.17
CA GLU A 197 6.45 0.39 -14.92
C GLU A 197 6.86 0.02 -13.48
N SER A 198 7.99 -0.67 -13.31
CA SER A 198 8.46 -1.09 -11.98
C SER A 198 9.36 -0.06 -11.29
N ALA A 199 9.77 0.99 -12.01
CA ALA A 199 10.57 2.09 -11.49
C ALA A 199 10.19 3.40 -12.19
N LEU A 200 10.27 4.53 -11.48
CA LEU A 200 9.90 5.87 -11.94
C LEU A 200 10.88 6.93 -11.40
N PRO A 201 11.09 8.06 -12.10
CA PRO A 201 11.74 9.21 -11.50
C PRO A 201 10.88 9.80 -10.38
N LEU A 202 11.49 10.29 -9.30
CA LEU A 202 10.78 10.82 -8.12
C LEU A 202 9.77 11.93 -8.49
N ARG A 203 10.12 12.79 -9.45
CA ARG A 203 9.23 13.81 -10.05
C ARG A 203 7.91 13.23 -10.56
N GLU A 204 7.94 12.06 -11.20
CA GLU A 204 6.75 11.37 -11.72
C GLU A 204 6.02 10.59 -10.62
N ILE A 205 6.73 10.07 -9.61
CA ILE A 205 6.12 9.46 -8.42
C ILE A 205 5.24 10.49 -7.70
N ILE A 206 5.78 11.66 -7.39
CA ILE A 206 5.05 12.76 -6.73
C ILE A 206 3.84 13.15 -7.60
N ARG A 207 4.05 13.43 -8.89
CA ARG A 207 2.97 13.82 -9.81
C ARG A 207 1.84 12.78 -9.91
N ARG A 208 2.16 11.48 -9.89
CA ARG A 208 1.15 10.40 -9.92
C ARG A 208 0.40 10.27 -8.59
N LEU A 209 1.07 10.50 -7.46
CA LEU A 209 0.43 10.52 -6.13
C LEU A 209 -0.51 11.74 -5.98
N GLU A 210 -0.08 12.93 -6.40
CA GLU A 210 -0.90 14.14 -6.44
C GLU A 210 -2.14 13.95 -7.32
N MET A 211 -1.98 13.37 -8.52
CA MET A 211 -3.10 13.05 -9.42
C MET A 211 -4.08 12.02 -8.83
N ALA A 212 -3.61 11.09 -7.98
CA ALA A 212 -4.43 10.03 -7.40
C ALA A 212 -5.14 10.44 -6.10
N TYR A 213 -4.55 11.34 -5.30
CA TYR A 213 -4.96 11.61 -3.92
C TYR A 213 -5.23 13.09 -3.58
N CYS A 214 -4.75 14.05 -4.38
CA CYS A 214 -4.82 15.49 -4.07
C CYS A 214 -5.56 16.33 -5.14
N GLN A 215 -6.20 15.69 -6.12
CA GLN A 215 -7.10 16.33 -7.09
C GLN A 215 -8.48 16.58 -6.46
N HIS A 216 -9.53 16.72 -7.28
CA HIS A 216 -10.93 16.90 -6.86
C HIS A 216 -11.60 15.66 -6.23
N VAL A 217 -10.81 14.71 -5.70
CA VAL A 217 -11.30 13.52 -4.98
C VAL A 217 -10.35 13.20 -3.84
N GLY A 218 -10.85 13.28 -2.61
CA GLY A 218 -10.17 12.81 -1.41
C GLY A 218 -10.51 11.33 -1.20
N VAL A 219 -9.49 10.49 -1.00
CA VAL A 219 -9.66 9.04 -0.89
C VAL A 219 -9.25 8.57 0.50
N GLU A 220 -10.23 8.52 1.41
CA GLU A 220 -10.05 7.94 2.75
C GLU A 220 -10.33 6.43 2.73
N PHE A 221 -9.31 5.62 2.98
CA PHE A 221 -9.43 4.16 3.00
C PHE A 221 -8.45 3.43 3.93
N MET A 222 -7.39 4.08 4.38
CA MET A 222 -6.32 3.45 5.19
C MET A 222 -6.74 3.07 6.62
N PHE A 223 -7.98 3.36 7.01
CA PHE A 223 -8.62 2.85 8.23
C PHE A 223 -9.21 1.43 8.06
N ILE A 224 -9.30 0.92 6.82
CA ILE A 224 -9.86 -0.41 6.52
C ILE A 224 -8.82 -1.48 6.88
N ASN A 225 -9.16 -2.36 7.84
CA ASN A 225 -8.28 -3.45 8.28
C ASN A 225 -8.08 -4.57 7.23
N ASP A 226 -8.93 -4.63 6.21
CA ASP A 226 -8.86 -5.62 5.14
C ASP A 226 -7.87 -5.18 4.04
N LEU A 227 -6.82 -5.99 3.85
CA LEU A 227 -5.77 -5.78 2.86
C LEU A 227 -6.28 -5.93 1.42
N GLU A 228 -7.22 -6.83 1.14
CA GLU A 228 -7.77 -7.02 -0.21
C GLU A 228 -8.58 -5.79 -0.63
N GLN A 229 -9.40 -5.26 0.28
CA GLN A 229 -10.15 -4.01 0.07
C GLN A 229 -9.20 -2.82 -0.13
N CYS A 230 -8.16 -2.68 0.69
CA CYS A 230 -7.13 -1.64 0.51
C CYS A 230 -6.42 -1.74 -0.84
N GLN A 231 -6.02 -2.95 -1.26
CA GLN A 231 -5.37 -3.17 -2.56
C GLN A 231 -6.32 -2.92 -3.74
N TRP A 232 -7.61 -3.24 -3.60
CA TRP A 232 -8.62 -2.92 -4.61
C TRP A 232 -8.80 -1.41 -4.78
N ILE A 233 -8.91 -0.65 -3.68
CA ILE A 233 -9.03 0.81 -3.71
C ILE A 233 -7.77 1.43 -4.33
N ARG A 234 -6.57 1.04 -3.87
CA ARG A 234 -5.30 1.50 -4.48
C ARG A 234 -5.25 1.24 -5.98
N ARG A 235 -5.57 0.02 -6.44
CA ARG A 235 -5.65 -0.30 -7.88
C ARG A 235 -6.71 0.52 -8.62
N LYS A 236 -7.76 1.01 -7.95
CA LYS A 236 -8.81 1.85 -8.55
C LYS A 236 -8.47 3.34 -8.65
N PHE A 237 -7.52 3.85 -7.87
CA PHE A 237 -7.12 5.26 -7.88
C PHE A 237 -5.70 5.50 -8.40
N GLU A 238 -4.74 4.65 -8.06
CA GLU A 238 -3.33 4.82 -8.46
C GLU A 238 -3.05 4.39 -9.90
N THR A 239 -3.87 3.51 -10.51
CA THR A 239 -3.62 3.01 -11.88
C THR A 239 -3.67 4.16 -12.89
N PRO A 240 -2.60 4.41 -13.67
CA PRO A 240 -2.56 5.48 -14.66
C PRO A 240 -3.73 5.43 -15.66
N GLY A 241 -4.33 6.58 -15.93
CA GLY A 241 -5.40 6.74 -16.91
C GLY A 241 -6.82 6.44 -16.41
N ILE A 242 -7.01 5.98 -15.17
CA ILE A 242 -8.34 5.55 -14.67
C ILE A 242 -9.41 6.66 -14.61
N MET A 243 -8.99 7.94 -14.55
CA MET A 243 -9.86 9.12 -14.58
C MET A 243 -10.11 9.68 -16.00
N GLN A 244 -9.69 8.99 -17.06
CA GLN A 244 -9.84 9.46 -18.44
C GLN A 244 -11.20 9.07 -19.04
N PHE A 245 -12.11 10.04 -19.16
CA PHE A 245 -13.40 9.86 -19.84
C PHE A 245 -13.31 10.12 -21.35
N THR A 246 -14.01 9.29 -22.12
CA THR A 246 -14.23 9.47 -23.57
C THR A 246 -15.09 10.72 -23.87
N THR A 247 -15.07 11.16 -25.12
CA THR A 247 -15.86 12.32 -25.57
C THR A 247 -17.37 12.11 -25.39
N ASP A 248 -17.87 10.88 -25.59
CA ASP A 248 -19.30 10.59 -25.50
C ASP A 248 -19.80 10.36 -24.07
N GLU A 249 -18.95 9.88 -23.16
CA GLU A 249 -19.20 9.96 -21.72
C GLU A 249 -19.28 11.42 -21.25
N LYS A 250 -18.32 12.27 -21.65
CA LYS A 250 -18.32 13.71 -21.34
C LYS A 250 -19.59 14.40 -21.86
N ARG A 251 -20.00 14.14 -23.11
CA ARG A 251 -21.29 14.60 -23.68
C ARG A 251 -22.49 14.10 -22.87
N THR A 252 -22.46 12.84 -22.44
CA THR A 252 -23.56 12.22 -21.67
C THR A 252 -23.68 12.81 -20.26
N LEU A 253 -22.56 13.07 -19.58
CA LEU A 253 -22.51 13.75 -18.29
C LEU A 253 -23.02 15.20 -18.40
N LEU A 254 -22.55 15.95 -19.40
CA LEU A 254 -23.04 17.32 -19.68
C LEU A 254 -24.55 17.33 -19.97
N ALA A 255 -25.05 16.40 -20.79
CA ALA A 255 -26.48 16.29 -21.09
C ALA A 255 -27.34 15.89 -19.86
N ARG A 256 -26.76 15.21 -18.86
CA ARG A 256 -27.42 14.94 -17.58
C ARG A 256 -27.43 16.18 -16.69
N LEU A 257 -26.31 16.90 -16.62
CA LEU A 257 -26.17 18.14 -15.84
C LEU A 257 -27.11 19.24 -16.36
N VAL A 258 -27.11 19.52 -17.68
CA VAL A 258 -28.00 20.52 -18.29
C VAL A 258 -29.49 20.23 -18.03
N ARG A 259 -29.90 18.96 -17.99
CA ARG A 259 -31.29 18.59 -17.64
C ARG A 259 -31.62 18.81 -16.17
N SER A 260 -30.63 18.76 -15.28
CA SER A 260 -30.77 19.11 -13.87
C SER A 260 -30.99 20.62 -13.72
N THR A 261 -30.04 21.43 -14.22
CA THR A 261 -30.09 22.90 -14.11
C THR A 261 -31.33 23.49 -14.78
N ARG A 262 -31.66 23.09 -16.01
CA ARG A 262 -32.85 23.59 -16.72
C ARG A 262 -34.18 23.18 -16.06
N PHE A 263 -34.20 22.10 -15.27
CA PHE A 263 -35.39 21.72 -14.51
C PHE A 263 -35.60 22.65 -13.31
N GLU A 264 -34.54 22.96 -12.54
CA GLU A 264 -34.62 23.91 -11.43
C GLU A 264 -34.93 25.34 -11.91
N GLU A 265 -34.28 25.81 -12.98
CA GLU A 265 -34.60 27.09 -13.63
C GLU A 265 -36.08 27.19 -14.02
N PHE A 266 -36.63 26.13 -14.60
CA PHE A 266 -38.04 26.08 -15.00
C PHE A 266 -38.97 26.15 -13.79
N LEU A 267 -38.71 25.36 -12.74
CA LEU A 267 -39.50 25.40 -11.51
C LEU A 267 -39.43 26.78 -10.85
N HIS A 268 -38.23 27.36 -10.75
CA HIS A 268 -38.02 28.70 -10.18
C HIS A 268 -38.75 29.79 -10.96
N ARG A 269 -38.70 29.76 -12.30
CA ARG A 269 -39.40 30.73 -13.15
C ARG A 269 -40.93 30.57 -13.14
N LYS A 270 -41.43 29.34 -12.99
CA LYS A 270 -42.87 29.04 -13.09
C LYS A 270 -43.60 29.15 -11.74
N TRP A 271 -42.92 28.84 -10.62
CA TRP A 271 -43.45 28.92 -9.26
C TRP A 271 -42.42 29.53 -8.31
N SER A 272 -42.10 30.81 -8.52
CA SER A 272 -41.03 31.54 -7.79
C SER A 272 -41.19 31.57 -6.27
N SER A 273 -42.44 31.57 -5.77
CA SER A 273 -42.76 31.63 -4.34
C SER A 273 -42.96 30.26 -3.67
N GLU A 274 -42.91 29.16 -4.43
CA GLU A 274 -43.21 27.81 -3.92
C GLU A 274 -41.98 27.12 -3.33
N LYS A 275 -42.19 26.41 -2.21
CA LYS A 275 -41.12 25.64 -1.57
C LYS A 275 -40.87 24.33 -2.34
N ARG A 276 -39.82 24.33 -3.16
CA ARG A 276 -39.38 23.18 -3.98
C ARG A 276 -38.14 22.42 -3.49
N PHE A 277 -37.36 23.00 -2.57
CA PHE A 277 -36.06 22.48 -2.11
C PHE A 277 -35.11 22.10 -3.26
N GLY A 278 -34.74 23.09 -4.08
CA GLY A 278 -33.95 22.88 -5.29
C GLY A 278 -32.54 22.33 -5.09
N LEU A 279 -31.96 21.85 -6.21
CA LEU A 279 -30.64 21.24 -6.30
C LEU A 279 -29.54 22.19 -6.79
N GLU A 280 -29.78 23.51 -6.84
CA GLU A 280 -28.78 24.50 -7.27
C GLU A 280 -27.48 24.43 -6.46
N GLY A 281 -26.34 24.44 -7.17
CA GLY A 281 -25.00 24.23 -6.61
C GLY A 281 -24.63 22.75 -6.39
N CYS A 282 -25.60 21.84 -6.51
CA CYS A 282 -25.45 20.40 -6.28
C CYS A 282 -25.93 19.56 -7.49
N GLU A 283 -26.11 20.17 -8.66
CA GLU A 283 -26.74 19.54 -9.83
C GLU A 283 -26.00 18.28 -10.32
N VAL A 284 -24.72 18.15 -9.97
CA VAL A 284 -23.83 17.00 -10.21
C VAL A 284 -24.37 15.70 -9.60
N LEU A 285 -25.22 15.77 -8.57
CA LEU A 285 -25.95 14.62 -8.03
C LEU A 285 -26.73 13.87 -9.13
N ILE A 286 -27.33 14.56 -10.10
CA ILE A 286 -28.10 13.92 -11.17
C ILE A 286 -27.24 13.07 -12.13
N PRO A 287 -26.12 13.55 -12.71
CA PRO A 287 -25.20 12.67 -13.42
C PRO A 287 -24.64 11.55 -12.54
N ALA A 288 -24.24 11.84 -11.28
CA ALA A 288 -23.68 10.85 -10.37
C ALA A 288 -24.64 9.67 -10.09
N LEU A 289 -25.86 9.96 -9.61
CA LEU A 289 -26.92 8.96 -9.36
C LEU A 289 -27.18 8.09 -10.59
N LYS A 290 -27.23 8.71 -11.77
CA LYS A 290 -27.50 7.99 -13.02
C LYS A 290 -26.33 7.08 -13.39
N THR A 291 -25.09 7.52 -13.21
CA THR A 291 -23.89 6.71 -13.45
C THR A 291 -23.79 5.53 -12.46
N ILE A 292 -24.20 5.70 -11.19
CA ILE A 292 -24.31 4.59 -10.23
C ILE A 292 -25.35 3.56 -10.68
N ILE A 293 -26.53 4.01 -11.12
CA ILE A 293 -27.61 3.16 -11.65
C ILE A 293 -27.17 2.43 -12.93
N ASP A 294 -26.47 3.11 -13.84
CA ASP A 294 -25.92 2.50 -15.06
C ASP A 294 -24.91 1.41 -14.70
N LYS A 295 -23.93 1.72 -13.84
CA LYS A 295 -22.87 0.77 -13.45
C LYS A 295 -23.39 -0.39 -12.61
N SER A 296 -24.44 -0.18 -11.84
CA SER A 296 -25.16 -1.25 -11.14
C SER A 296 -25.89 -2.17 -12.13
N SER A 297 -26.54 -1.61 -13.16
CA SER A 297 -27.20 -2.38 -14.20
C SER A 297 -26.23 -3.23 -15.03
N GLU A 298 -25.04 -2.69 -15.36
CA GLU A 298 -23.95 -3.47 -15.97
C GLU A 298 -23.55 -4.66 -15.08
N ASN A 299 -23.33 -4.40 -13.78
CA ASN A 299 -22.84 -5.39 -12.80
C ASN A 299 -23.87 -6.47 -12.38
N GLY A 300 -25.11 -6.45 -12.89
CA GLY A 300 -26.11 -7.48 -12.56
C GLY A 300 -27.32 -7.01 -11.76
N VAL A 301 -27.39 -5.75 -11.34
CA VAL A 301 -28.45 -5.22 -10.47
C VAL A 301 -29.72 -4.95 -11.28
N ASP A 302 -30.82 -5.58 -10.87
CA ASP A 302 -32.15 -5.44 -11.47
C ASP A 302 -33.05 -4.48 -10.66
N TYR A 303 -32.73 -4.22 -9.38
CA TYR A 303 -33.48 -3.34 -8.48
C TYR A 303 -32.55 -2.38 -7.72
N VAL A 304 -32.86 -1.08 -7.74
CA VAL A 304 -32.21 -0.04 -6.93
C VAL A 304 -33.26 0.68 -6.09
N ILE A 305 -33.11 0.62 -4.77
CA ILE A 305 -33.99 1.24 -3.78
C ILE A 305 -33.23 2.39 -3.11
N MET A 306 -33.86 3.56 -3.03
CA MET A 306 -33.22 4.81 -2.66
C MET A 306 -33.95 5.47 -1.49
N GLY A 307 -33.18 6.00 -0.54
CA GLY A 307 -33.58 7.09 0.36
C GLY A 307 -32.89 8.37 -0.06
N MET A 308 -33.53 9.52 0.19
CA MET A 308 -32.90 10.84 0.11
C MET A 308 -33.71 11.88 0.89
N PRO A 309 -33.08 12.97 1.38
CA PRO A 309 -33.78 14.09 1.99
C PRO A 309 -34.58 14.91 0.95
N HIS A 310 -35.17 16.03 1.39
CA HIS A 310 -35.97 16.90 0.51
C HIS A 310 -35.18 17.59 -0.62
N ARG A 311 -33.85 17.75 -0.48
CA ARG A 311 -33.02 18.55 -1.41
C ARG A 311 -32.92 17.86 -2.77
N GLY A 312 -33.33 18.57 -3.82
CA GLY A 312 -33.34 18.08 -5.20
C GLY A 312 -34.29 16.91 -5.47
N ARG A 313 -35.17 16.53 -4.54
CA ARG A 313 -36.00 15.32 -4.68
C ARG A 313 -36.89 15.34 -5.93
N LEU A 314 -37.47 16.49 -6.27
CA LEU A 314 -38.28 16.66 -7.48
C LEU A 314 -37.44 16.46 -8.76
N ASN A 315 -36.18 16.86 -8.73
CA ASN A 315 -35.21 16.71 -9.81
C ASN A 315 -34.76 15.24 -9.95
N VAL A 316 -34.54 14.54 -8.83
CA VAL A 316 -34.32 13.08 -8.83
C VAL A 316 -35.54 12.33 -9.38
N LEU A 317 -36.76 12.70 -8.96
CA LEU A 317 -38.00 12.14 -9.50
C LEU A 317 -38.10 12.33 -11.04
N ALA A 318 -37.87 13.55 -11.55
CA ALA A 318 -37.94 13.85 -12.98
C ALA A 318 -36.80 13.22 -13.82
N ASN A 319 -35.54 13.42 -13.40
CA ASN A 319 -34.36 13.13 -14.22
C ASN A 319 -33.72 11.76 -13.94
N VAL A 320 -33.83 11.24 -12.71
CA VAL A 320 -33.25 9.94 -12.32
C VAL A 320 -34.30 8.82 -12.39
N ILE A 321 -35.47 9.01 -11.75
CA ILE A 321 -36.54 8.00 -11.64
C ILE A 321 -37.47 8.03 -12.86
N ARG A 322 -37.63 9.19 -13.49
CA ARG A 322 -38.50 9.44 -14.67
C ARG A 322 -39.99 9.39 -14.34
N LYS A 323 -40.38 9.99 -13.21
CA LYS A 323 -41.76 10.44 -12.99
C LYS A 323 -42.16 11.38 -14.13
N GLU A 324 -43.41 11.27 -14.57
CA GLU A 324 -43.95 12.13 -15.61
C GLU A 324 -44.02 13.58 -15.13
N LEU A 325 -43.62 14.53 -15.99
CA LEU A 325 -43.52 15.94 -15.61
C LEU A 325 -44.88 16.54 -15.25
N GLU A 326 -45.94 16.11 -15.92
CA GLU A 326 -47.33 16.46 -15.60
C GLU A 326 -47.68 16.06 -14.15
N GLN A 327 -47.43 14.81 -13.76
CA GLN A 327 -47.61 14.32 -12.39
C GLN A 327 -46.73 15.03 -11.32
N ILE A 328 -45.71 15.79 -11.73
CA ILE A 328 -44.94 16.67 -10.83
C ILE A 328 -45.56 18.06 -10.80
N PHE A 329 -45.86 18.65 -11.97
CA PHE A 329 -46.37 20.01 -12.11
C PHE A 329 -47.77 20.18 -11.54
N CYS A 330 -48.61 19.16 -11.64
CA CYS A 330 -49.91 19.08 -10.95
C CYS A 330 -49.77 19.25 -9.43
N GLN A 331 -48.69 18.77 -8.82
CA GLN A 331 -48.43 18.89 -7.37
C GLN A 331 -47.97 20.30 -6.93
N PHE A 332 -48.00 21.28 -7.84
CA PHE A 332 -47.86 22.71 -7.56
C PHE A 332 -49.19 23.48 -7.71
N ASP A 333 -50.30 22.84 -8.11
CA ASP A 333 -51.63 23.45 -7.99
C ASP A 333 -52.19 23.18 -6.59
N SER A 334 -52.53 24.24 -5.85
CA SER A 334 -53.07 24.16 -4.50
C SER A 334 -54.53 23.70 -4.43
N LYS A 335 -55.19 23.51 -5.59
CA LYS A 335 -56.57 23.01 -5.70
C LYS A 335 -56.67 21.50 -5.87
N LEU A 336 -55.54 20.79 -5.93
CA LEU A 336 -55.52 19.38 -6.30
C LEU A 336 -55.75 18.51 -5.05
N GLU A 337 -56.98 18.02 -4.91
CA GLU A 337 -57.39 17.11 -3.83
C GLU A 337 -56.68 15.76 -3.92
N ALA A 338 -56.49 15.08 -2.78
CA ALA A 338 -55.86 13.77 -2.76
C ALA A 338 -56.74 12.74 -3.51
N ALA A 339 -56.17 12.07 -4.51
CA ALA A 339 -56.86 11.02 -5.27
C ALA A 339 -56.97 9.68 -4.51
N ASP A 340 -56.13 9.48 -3.50
CA ASP A 340 -56.10 8.31 -2.62
C ASP A 340 -56.70 8.64 -1.24
N GLU A 341 -57.22 7.63 -0.53
CA GLU A 341 -57.76 7.78 0.83
C GLU A 341 -56.66 8.21 1.84
N GLY A 342 -56.71 9.47 2.30
CA GLY A 342 -55.84 9.95 3.37
C GLY A 342 -55.77 11.48 3.48
N SER A 343 -54.90 11.97 4.37
CA SER A 343 -54.61 13.41 4.50
C SER A 343 -53.72 13.98 3.39
N GLY A 344 -53.16 13.11 2.55
CA GLY A 344 -52.02 13.43 1.69
C GLY A 344 -50.74 13.73 2.49
N ASP A 345 -49.68 14.09 1.76
CA ASP A 345 -48.44 14.66 2.26
C ASP A 345 -47.81 15.55 1.16
N VAL A 346 -46.86 16.41 1.51
CA VAL A 346 -46.25 17.38 0.60
C VAL A 346 -45.43 16.73 -0.52
N LYS A 347 -45.39 17.40 -1.68
CA LYS A 347 -44.77 16.96 -2.95
C LYS A 347 -43.34 16.39 -2.85
N TYR A 348 -42.57 16.77 -1.82
CA TYR A 348 -41.19 16.33 -1.58
C TYR A 348 -41.03 15.30 -0.44
N HIS A 349 -42.11 14.70 0.07
CA HIS A 349 -42.08 13.50 0.94
C HIS A 349 -42.50 12.24 0.20
N LEU A 350 -43.41 12.39 -0.79
CA LEU A 350 -43.96 11.28 -1.56
C LEU A 350 -42.85 10.43 -2.21
N GLY A 351 -43.02 9.11 -2.16
CA GLY A 351 -42.14 8.12 -2.79
C GLY A 351 -42.53 7.87 -4.26
N MET A 352 -41.80 6.96 -4.91
CA MET A 352 -42.21 6.41 -6.22
C MET A 352 -41.68 4.98 -6.41
N TYR A 353 -42.37 4.22 -7.26
CA TYR A 353 -41.88 3.00 -7.88
C TYR A 353 -41.98 3.14 -9.40
N HIS A 354 -40.91 2.83 -10.13
CA HIS A 354 -40.91 2.87 -11.60
C HIS A 354 -39.93 1.84 -12.18
N ARG A 355 -40.45 0.92 -13.00
CA ARG A 355 -39.68 -0.07 -13.75
C ARG A 355 -39.57 0.35 -15.21
N ARG A 356 -38.34 0.35 -15.75
CA ARG A 356 -38.06 0.76 -17.14
C ARG A 356 -36.84 0.05 -17.70
N ILE A 357 -36.61 0.19 -19.00
CA ILE A 357 -35.34 -0.18 -19.64
C ILE A 357 -34.30 0.91 -19.37
N ASN A 358 -33.08 0.53 -18.97
CA ASN A 358 -31.93 1.41 -19.02
C ASN A 358 -31.36 1.41 -20.45
N ARG A 359 -31.23 2.59 -21.07
CA ARG A 359 -30.75 2.74 -22.45
C ARG A 359 -29.22 2.57 -22.61
N VAL A 360 -28.46 2.47 -21.51
CA VAL A 360 -27.02 2.20 -21.56
C VAL A 360 -26.72 0.70 -21.63
N THR A 361 -27.56 -0.12 -20.99
CA THR A 361 -27.33 -1.58 -20.83
C THR A 361 -28.41 -2.43 -21.52
N GLU A 362 -29.45 -1.81 -22.06
CA GLU A 362 -30.70 -2.40 -22.57
C GLU A 362 -31.44 -3.33 -21.59
N ARG A 363 -31.04 -3.34 -20.32
CA ARG A 363 -31.66 -4.14 -19.26
C ARG A 363 -32.86 -3.44 -18.64
N ASN A 364 -33.85 -4.24 -18.22
CA ASN A 364 -34.86 -3.78 -17.28
C ASN A 364 -34.22 -3.46 -15.93
N ILE A 365 -34.57 -2.30 -15.37
CA ILE A 365 -34.19 -1.89 -14.02
C ILE A 365 -35.40 -1.31 -13.30
N THR A 366 -35.59 -1.72 -12.06
CA THR A 366 -36.63 -1.26 -11.15
C THR A 366 -36.03 -0.22 -10.21
N LEU A 367 -36.55 1.00 -10.24
CA LEU A 367 -36.17 2.07 -9.33
C LEU A 367 -37.30 2.31 -8.33
N SER A 368 -36.97 2.40 -7.04
CA SER A 368 -37.91 2.85 -6.03
C SER A 368 -37.27 3.90 -5.13
N LEU A 369 -37.98 5.01 -4.93
CA LEU A 369 -37.69 6.01 -3.93
C LEU A 369 -38.67 5.85 -2.76
N VAL A 370 -38.15 5.68 -1.56
CA VAL A 370 -38.95 5.49 -0.34
C VAL A 370 -39.59 6.82 0.07
N ALA A 371 -40.85 6.79 0.52
CA ALA A 371 -41.51 7.95 1.09
C ALA A 371 -40.96 8.23 2.50
N ASN A 372 -40.72 9.50 2.83
CA ASN A 372 -40.09 9.88 4.10
C ASN A 372 -40.73 11.13 4.71
N PRO A 373 -40.79 11.24 6.05
CA PRO A 373 -41.19 12.46 6.73
C PRO A 373 -40.10 13.55 6.65
N SER A 374 -40.39 14.72 7.23
CA SER A 374 -39.41 15.81 7.46
C SER A 374 -38.26 15.44 8.43
N HIS A 375 -38.36 14.32 9.15
CA HIS A 375 -37.29 13.83 10.01
C HIS A 375 -36.19 13.24 9.13
N LEU A 376 -35.06 13.95 9.04
CA LEU A 376 -33.88 13.52 8.28
C LEU A 376 -33.31 12.21 8.85
N GLU A 377 -32.72 11.39 7.99
CA GLU A 377 -32.12 10.06 8.24
C GLU A 377 -33.06 8.99 8.85
N ALA A 378 -34.31 9.35 9.18
CA ALA A 378 -35.32 8.40 9.64
C ALA A 378 -35.81 7.43 8.54
N ALA A 379 -35.44 7.66 7.29
CA ALA A 379 -35.79 6.83 6.15
C ALA A 379 -34.84 5.64 5.95
N ASP A 380 -33.60 5.74 6.42
CA ASP A 380 -32.49 4.82 6.14
C ASP A 380 -32.79 3.38 6.59
N PRO A 381 -33.21 3.11 7.85
CA PRO A 381 -33.63 1.76 8.24
C PRO A 381 -34.85 1.25 7.45
N VAL A 382 -35.68 2.15 6.88
CA VAL A 382 -36.82 1.79 6.03
C VAL A 382 -36.36 1.38 4.62
N VAL A 383 -35.36 2.08 4.06
CA VAL A 383 -34.69 1.73 2.79
C VAL A 383 -34.01 0.37 2.91
N MET A 384 -33.26 0.16 3.99
CA MET A 384 -32.57 -1.11 4.24
C MET A 384 -33.54 -2.26 4.55
N GLY A 385 -34.61 -2.00 5.32
CA GLY A 385 -35.69 -2.96 5.55
C GLY A 385 -36.41 -3.37 4.27
N LYS A 386 -36.79 -2.40 3.43
CA LYS A 386 -37.42 -2.65 2.12
C LYS A 386 -36.48 -3.42 1.19
N THR A 387 -35.20 -3.04 1.15
CA THR A 387 -34.15 -3.74 0.39
C THR A 387 -34.04 -5.20 0.83
N LYS A 388 -34.09 -5.47 2.14
CA LYS A 388 -34.00 -6.85 2.64
C LYS A 388 -35.23 -7.68 2.30
N ALA A 389 -36.42 -7.08 2.32
CA ALA A 389 -37.65 -7.73 1.88
C ALA A 389 -37.62 -8.05 0.37
N GLU A 390 -37.22 -7.11 -0.48
CA GLU A 390 -37.12 -7.29 -1.93
C GLU A 390 -36.03 -8.33 -2.29
N GLN A 391 -34.90 -8.36 -1.55
CA GLN A 391 -33.91 -9.45 -1.66
C GLN A 391 -34.51 -10.82 -1.36
N PHE A 392 -35.34 -10.93 -0.30
CA PHE A 392 -36.00 -12.18 0.07
C PHE A 392 -36.99 -12.63 -1.01
N TYR A 393 -37.91 -11.76 -1.44
CA TYR A 393 -38.91 -12.10 -2.46
C TYR A 393 -38.31 -12.37 -3.85
N CYS A 394 -37.18 -11.73 -4.20
CA CYS A 394 -36.44 -12.01 -5.44
C CYS A 394 -35.52 -13.24 -5.36
N GLY A 395 -35.43 -13.93 -4.22
CA GLY A 395 -34.51 -15.06 -3.99
C GLY A 395 -33.03 -14.67 -3.98
N ASP A 396 -32.71 -13.38 -3.83
CA ASP A 396 -31.35 -12.82 -3.90
C ASP A 396 -30.58 -12.99 -2.59
N THR A 397 -30.35 -14.26 -2.23
CA THR A 397 -29.60 -14.68 -1.02
C THR A 397 -28.19 -14.12 -0.91
N LYS A 398 -27.63 -13.57 -2.01
CA LYS A 398 -26.28 -12.99 -2.07
C LYS A 398 -26.27 -11.47 -2.30
N GLY A 399 -27.43 -10.81 -2.30
CA GLY A 399 -27.56 -9.36 -2.48
C GLY A 399 -26.90 -8.82 -3.75
N LYS A 400 -26.97 -9.57 -4.86
CA LYS A 400 -26.35 -9.22 -6.16
C LYS A 400 -27.30 -8.55 -7.15
N LYS A 401 -28.61 -8.80 -7.05
CA LYS A 401 -29.65 -8.27 -7.93
C LYS A 401 -30.39 -7.07 -7.33
N VAL A 402 -30.53 -7.03 -6.01
CA VAL A 402 -31.30 -6.01 -5.30
C VAL A 402 -30.36 -5.20 -4.39
N LYS A 403 -30.24 -3.91 -4.68
CA LYS A 403 -29.42 -2.96 -3.91
C LYS A 403 -30.27 -1.86 -3.29
N GLY A 404 -30.04 -1.64 -2.00
CA GLY A 404 -30.43 -0.43 -1.29
C GLY A 404 -29.26 0.54 -1.27
N THR A 405 -29.56 1.84 -1.23
CA THR A 405 -28.60 2.92 -1.09
C THR A 405 -29.29 4.14 -0.50
N GLU A 406 -28.72 4.73 0.54
CA GLU A 406 -29.04 6.10 0.92
C GLU A 406 -28.27 7.10 0.05
N TYR A 407 -28.75 8.34 0.00
CA TYR A 407 -28.07 9.50 -0.58
C TYR A 407 -28.40 10.74 0.25
N LEU A 408 -27.36 11.37 0.81
CA LEU A 408 -27.42 12.61 1.59
C LEU A 408 -27.37 13.84 0.64
#